data_AF-A0A662ST84-F1
#
_entry.id   AF-A0A662ST84-F1
#
_cell.length_a   1.000
_cell.length_b   1.000
_cell.length_c   1.000
_cell.angle_alpha   90.00
_cell.angle_beta   90.00
_cell.angle_gamma   90.00
#
_symmetry.space_group_name_H-M   'P 1'
#
loop_
_entity.id
_entity.type
_entity.pdbx_description
1 polymer ?
#
loop_
_entity_poly.entity_id
_entity_poly.type
_entity_poly.pdbx_seq_one_letter_code
_entity_poly.pdbx_strand_id
1 'polypeptide(L)'
;MHRAVSFLLSMALVLGVAAYGLAEVSRRSQGGSRGLEPLAEAVLRQLLESPGNWSRTPPELGLCVEGEAGPIPYLLDAAKLNRLQSMGEEELLEALGLEGRHLKIAVYVWRQQLGRFTLLAEAGSELRGAGATARSPAAIELGGELKQALVEVEVWGG
;
A
#
# COMPACT_ATOMS: atom_id res chain seq x y z
N MET A 1 7.23 19.14 -31.13
CA MET A 1 7.70 17.80 -30.69
C MET A 1 7.45 17.51 -29.21
N HIS A 2 7.38 18.50 -28.31
CA HIS A 2 7.08 18.26 -26.88
C HIS A 2 5.71 17.62 -26.58
N ARG A 3 4.67 17.89 -27.38
CA ARG A 3 3.31 17.32 -27.15
C ARG A 3 3.19 15.81 -27.39
N ALA A 4 4.01 15.24 -28.27
CA ALA A 4 3.99 13.80 -28.56
C ALA A 4 4.72 13.00 -27.46
N VAL A 5 5.77 13.58 -26.88
CA VAL A 5 6.54 12.95 -25.80
C VAL A 5 5.74 12.92 -24.51
N SER A 6 5.02 13.99 -24.17
CA SER A 6 4.14 14.01 -22.99
C SER A 6 2.96 13.06 -23.11
N PHE A 7 2.43 12.84 -24.32
CA PHE A 7 1.36 11.86 -24.57
C PHE A 7 1.84 10.40 -24.44
N LEU A 8 3.07 10.11 -24.88
CA LEU A 8 3.66 8.77 -24.70
C LEU A 8 3.96 8.46 -23.23
N LEU A 9 4.39 9.46 -22.46
CA LEU A 9 4.66 9.32 -21.03
C LEU A 9 3.38 9.08 -20.22
N SER A 10 2.31 9.80 -20.51
CA SER A 10 1.01 9.56 -19.86
C SER A 10 0.39 8.22 -20.28
N MET A 11 0.56 7.80 -21.54
CA MET A 11 0.07 6.50 -22.00
C MET A 11 0.84 5.32 -21.39
N ALA A 12 2.16 5.45 -21.20
CA ALA A 12 2.95 4.46 -20.48
C ALA A 12 2.54 4.34 -19.00
N LEU A 13 2.19 5.47 -18.36
CA LEU A 13 1.67 5.50 -17.00
C LEU A 13 0.33 4.76 -16.90
N VAL A 14 -0.61 5.05 -17.81
CA VAL A 14 -1.93 4.40 -17.87
C VAL A 14 -1.82 2.91 -18.17
N LEU A 15 -0.95 2.52 -19.09
CA LEU A 15 -0.72 1.11 -19.42
C LEU A 15 -0.08 0.34 -18.26
N GLY A 16 0.80 0.97 -17.48
CA GLY A 16 1.35 0.39 -16.26
C GLY A 16 0.27 0.10 -15.21
N VAL A 17 -0.65 1.05 -15.00
CA VAL A 17 -1.79 0.88 -14.07
C VAL A 17 -2.76 -0.19 -14.57
N ALA A 18 -3.06 -0.22 -15.87
CA ALA A 18 -3.97 -1.20 -16.47
C ALA A 18 -3.41 -2.63 -16.47
N ALA A 19 -2.12 -2.80 -16.77
CA ALA A 19 -1.44 -4.10 -16.70
C ALA A 19 -1.36 -4.62 -15.26
N TYR A 20 -1.16 -3.73 -14.29
CA TYR A 20 -1.20 -4.07 -12.88
C TYR A 20 -2.61 -4.51 -12.43
N GLY A 21 -3.66 -3.77 -12.83
CA GLY A 21 -5.05 -4.12 -12.54
C GLY A 21 -5.47 -5.49 -13.09
N LEU A 22 -4.98 -5.86 -14.28
CA LEU A 22 -5.26 -7.18 -14.87
C LEU A 22 -4.50 -8.33 -14.19
N ALA A 23 -3.26 -8.09 -13.74
CA ALA A 23 -2.52 -9.07 -12.95
C ALA A 23 -3.21 -9.35 -11.60
N GLU A 24 -3.83 -8.34 -11.00
CA GLU A 24 -4.55 -8.45 -9.72
C GLU A 24 -5.82 -9.30 -9.84
N VAL A 25 -6.58 -9.15 -10.94
CA VAL A 25 -7.78 -9.97 -11.22
C VAL A 25 -7.42 -11.45 -11.40
N SER A 26 -6.25 -11.76 -11.96
CA SER A 26 -5.83 -13.14 -12.19
C SER A 26 -5.39 -13.88 -10.90
N ARG A 27 -4.95 -13.16 -9.86
CA ARG A 27 -4.49 -13.75 -8.58
C ARG A 27 -5.61 -14.05 -7.60
N ARG A 28 -6.77 -13.39 -7.71
CA ARG A 28 -8.01 -13.67 -6.95
C ARG A 28 -8.60 -15.08 -7.15
N SER A 29 -8.01 -15.90 -8.02
CA SER A 29 -8.50 -17.23 -8.41
C SER A 29 -7.91 -18.39 -7.61
N GLN A 30 -6.80 -18.22 -6.88
CA GLN A 30 -6.18 -19.31 -6.11
C GLN A 30 -6.62 -19.29 -4.65
N GLY A 31 -7.57 -20.17 -4.35
CA GLY A 31 -8.38 -20.17 -3.14
C GLY A 31 -7.69 -20.60 -1.84
N GLY A 32 -8.38 -20.26 -0.74
CA GLY A 32 -8.07 -20.67 0.64
C GLY A 32 -8.51 -19.64 1.71
N SER A 33 -8.80 -18.42 1.29
CA SER A 33 -8.84 -17.19 2.11
C SER A 33 -10.24 -16.61 2.38
N ARG A 34 -11.33 -17.37 2.19
CA ARG A 34 -12.71 -16.85 2.27
C ARG A 34 -12.97 -16.18 3.63
N GLY A 35 -12.81 -14.86 3.70
CA GLY A 35 -12.92 -14.03 4.90
C GLY A 35 -11.67 -13.19 5.24
N LEU A 36 -10.47 -13.64 4.87
CA LEU A 36 -9.22 -12.87 5.08
C LEU A 36 -8.98 -11.83 3.99
N GLU A 37 -9.44 -12.05 2.76
CA GLU A 37 -9.34 -11.07 1.67
C GLU A 37 -10.05 -9.75 2.00
N PRO A 38 -11.33 -9.74 2.43
CA PRO A 38 -11.98 -8.51 2.87
C PRO A 38 -11.26 -7.84 4.05
N LEU A 39 -10.61 -8.62 4.92
CA LEU A 39 -9.87 -8.11 6.07
C LEU A 39 -8.59 -7.40 5.64
N ALA A 40 -7.79 -8.02 4.76
CA ALA A 40 -6.61 -7.41 4.17
C ALA A 40 -6.97 -6.13 3.39
N GLU A 41 -8.06 -6.15 2.62
CA GLU A 41 -8.57 -4.95 1.93
C GLU A 41 -9.02 -3.87 2.93
N ALA A 42 -9.69 -4.22 4.03
CA ALA A 42 -10.11 -3.27 5.05
C ALA A 42 -8.92 -2.61 5.76
N VAL A 43 -7.90 -3.39 6.13
CA VAL A 43 -6.66 -2.87 6.72
C VAL A 43 -5.94 -1.94 5.75
N LEU A 44 -5.82 -2.36 4.48
CA LEU A 44 -5.22 -1.52 3.44
C LEU A 44 -5.96 -0.20 3.26
N ARG A 45 -7.30 -0.20 3.26
CA ARG A 45 -8.09 1.03 3.25
C ARG A 45 -7.88 1.85 4.50
N GLN A 46 -7.84 1.23 5.68
CA GLN A 46 -7.59 1.95 6.93
C GLN A 46 -6.24 2.67 6.92
N LEU A 47 -5.19 2.03 6.38
CA LEU A 47 -3.85 2.62 6.25
C LEU A 47 -3.80 3.77 5.23
N LEU A 48 -4.55 3.68 4.13
CA LEU A 48 -4.43 4.60 2.98
C LEU A 48 -5.49 5.70 2.96
N GLU A 49 -6.72 5.38 3.32
CA GLU A 49 -7.86 6.30 3.33
C GLU A 49 -7.97 7.04 4.66
N SER A 50 -7.18 6.63 5.67
CA SER A 50 -6.93 7.47 6.83
C SER A 50 -5.65 8.29 6.67
N PRO A 51 -5.73 9.63 6.62
CA PRO A 51 -6.95 10.42 6.62
C PRO A 51 -7.05 11.21 5.31
N GLY A 52 -7.67 10.57 4.32
CA GLY A 52 -8.19 11.18 3.11
C GLY A 52 -9.58 11.81 3.27
N ASN A 53 -10.18 11.83 4.48
CA ASN A 53 -11.39 12.61 4.78
C ASN A 53 -11.61 12.83 6.30
N TRP A 54 -11.32 14.05 6.81
CA TRP A 54 -11.19 14.39 8.25
C TRP A 54 -12.47 14.82 8.98
N SER A 55 -13.67 14.57 8.44
CA SER A 55 -14.87 15.20 9.00
C SER A 55 -15.60 14.44 10.10
N ARG A 56 -15.27 13.17 10.40
CA ARG A 56 -16.13 12.41 11.35
C ARG A 56 -15.52 11.39 12.31
N THR A 57 -14.41 10.70 12.00
CA THR A 57 -13.75 9.77 12.95
C THR A 57 -12.40 9.28 12.38
N PRO A 58 -11.24 9.72 12.89
CA PRO A 58 -9.94 9.24 12.41
C PRO A 58 -9.52 7.92 13.09
N PRO A 59 -9.01 6.91 12.36
CA PRO A 59 -8.29 5.78 12.96
C PRO A 59 -6.81 6.14 13.25
N GLU A 60 -6.22 5.43 14.21
CA GLU A 60 -4.96 5.79 14.89
C GLU A 60 -3.67 5.63 14.05
N LEU A 61 -3.75 4.92 12.91
CA LEU A 61 -2.61 4.60 12.01
C LEU A 61 -2.93 4.89 10.53
N GLY A 62 -2.92 6.17 10.17
CA GLY A 62 -2.96 6.59 8.77
C GLY A 62 -1.56 6.78 8.18
N LEU A 63 -1.27 6.25 7.00
CA LEU A 63 0.04 6.41 6.34
C LEU A 63 0.09 7.60 5.37
N CYS A 64 -1.06 8.11 4.95
CA CYS A 64 -1.12 9.17 3.94
C CYS A 64 -1.02 10.57 4.55
N VAL A 65 -0.48 11.52 3.79
CA VAL A 65 -0.59 12.96 4.08
C VAL A 65 -2.00 13.46 3.79
N GLU A 66 -2.37 14.59 4.39
CA GLU A 66 -3.57 15.32 4.02
C GLU A 66 -3.43 15.94 2.63
N GLY A 67 -4.21 15.47 1.65
CA GLY A 67 -4.29 16.04 0.30
C GLY A 67 -4.27 15.00 -0.83
N GLU A 68 -4.65 15.43 -2.02
CA GLU A 68 -4.63 14.60 -3.24
C GLU A 68 -3.26 14.70 -3.94
N ALA A 69 -2.65 13.56 -4.32
CA ALA A 69 -1.44 13.54 -5.13
C ALA A 69 -1.73 13.31 -6.63
N GLY A 70 -2.61 14.14 -7.19
CA GLY A 70 -2.91 14.13 -8.61
C GLY A 70 -3.49 12.77 -9.08
N PRO A 71 -2.92 12.10 -10.10
CA PRO A 71 -3.51 10.88 -10.68
C PRO A 71 -3.33 9.62 -9.81
N ILE A 72 -2.53 9.68 -8.74
CA ILE A 72 -2.35 8.58 -7.78
C ILE A 72 -3.11 8.96 -6.50
N PRO A 73 -4.07 8.14 -6.04
CA PRO A 73 -5.02 8.55 -5.02
C PRO A 73 -4.40 8.72 -3.62
N TYR A 74 -3.23 8.14 -3.36
CA TYR A 74 -2.63 8.09 -2.02
C TYR A 74 -1.19 8.59 -2.04
N LEU A 75 -0.86 9.56 -1.17
CA LEU A 75 0.49 10.05 -0.95
C LEU A 75 0.95 9.69 0.46
N LEU A 76 1.95 8.82 0.55
CA LEU A 76 2.50 8.34 1.82
C LEU A 76 3.38 9.41 2.47
N ASP A 77 3.24 9.53 3.78
CA ASP A 77 4.07 10.36 4.64
C ASP A 77 5.29 9.56 5.12
N ALA A 78 6.49 10.01 4.75
CA ALA A 78 7.74 9.37 5.14
C ALA A 78 7.93 9.29 6.66
N ALA A 79 7.46 10.30 7.42
CA ALA A 79 7.56 10.27 8.88
C ALA A 79 6.66 9.19 9.49
N LYS A 80 5.47 8.98 8.91
CA LYS A 80 4.54 7.94 9.35
C LYS A 80 5.02 6.54 8.98
N LEU A 81 5.71 6.39 7.84
CA LEU A 81 6.39 5.14 7.49
C LEU A 81 7.52 4.80 8.48
N ASN A 82 8.33 5.78 8.89
CA ASN A 82 9.36 5.54 9.90
C ASN A 82 8.74 5.10 11.24
N ARG A 83 7.61 5.72 11.63
CA ARG A 83 6.86 5.30 12.81
C ARG A 83 6.35 3.87 12.67
N LEU A 84 5.74 3.52 11.53
CA LEU A 84 5.25 2.17 11.25
C LEU A 84 6.34 1.11 11.44
N GLN A 85 7.56 1.35 10.95
CA GLN A 85 8.69 0.43 11.11
C GLN A 85 9.16 0.26 12.55
N SER A 86 8.89 1.23 13.42
CA SER A 86 9.24 1.16 14.84
C SER A 86 8.19 0.47 15.71
N MET A 87 7.00 0.20 15.17
CA MET A 87 5.90 -0.44 15.91
C MET A 87 6.11 -1.94 16.00
N GLY A 88 5.86 -2.48 17.19
CA GLY A 88 5.81 -3.92 17.40
C GLY A 88 4.58 -4.56 16.74
N GLU A 89 4.63 -5.86 16.48
CA GLU A 89 3.48 -6.60 15.92
C GLU A 89 2.22 -6.44 16.78
N GLU A 90 2.34 -6.56 18.10
CA GLU A 90 1.20 -6.44 19.03
C GLU A 90 0.57 -5.04 18.99
N GLU A 91 1.39 -3.99 19.01
CA GLU A 91 0.94 -2.59 18.89
C GLU A 91 0.24 -2.35 17.55
N LEU A 92 0.75 -2.95 16.47
CA LEU A 92 0.18 -2.85 15.13
C LEU A 92 -1.17 -3.57 15.04
N LEU A 93 -1.28 -4.76 15.62
CA LEU A 93 -2.52 -5.54 15.66
C LEU A 93 -3.59 -4.84 16.51
N GLU A 94 -3.21 -4.28 17.66
CA GLU A 94 -4.13 -3.52 18.53
C GLU A 94 -4.68 -2.29 17.80
N ALA A 95 -3.81 -1.48 17.20
CA ALA A 95 -4.21 -0.27 16.49
C ALA A 95 -5.05 -0.55 15.22
N LEU A 96 -4.98 -1.76 14.67
CA LEU A 96 -5.78 -2.21 13.53
C LEU A 96 -6.97 -3.11 13.92
N GLY A 97 -7.16 -3.40 15.22
CA GLY A 97 -8.24 -4.25 15.72
C GLY A 97 -8.17 -5.70 15.23
N LEU A 98 -6.96 -6.24 15.07
CA LEU A 98 -6.69 -7.56 14.49
C LEU A 98 -6.35 -8.62 15.55
N GLU A 99 -7.23 -8.81 16.54
CA GLU A 99 -7.02 -9.78 17.62
C GLU A 99 -6.91 -11.23 17.09
N GLY A 100 -5.89 -11.97 17.56
CA GLY A 100 -5.68 -13.38 17.19
C GLY A 100 -5.26 -13.60 15.73
N ARG A 101 -4.74 -12.57 15.07
CA ARG A 101 -4.24 -12.63 13.69
C ARG A 101 -2.78 -12.25 13.64
N HIS A 102 -2.17 -12.56 12.51
CA HIS A 102 -0.88 -12.02 12.12
C HIS A 102 -1.06 -11.12 10.91
N LEU A 103 -0.21 -10.10 10.85
CA LEU A 103 -0.23 -9.07 9.82
C LEU A 103 1.20 -8.75 9.40
N LYS A 104 1.38 -8.49 8.10
CA LYS A 104 2.58 -7.87 7.56
C LYS A 104 2.19 -6.74 6.63
N ILE A 105 2.82 -5.58 6.82
CA ILE A 105 2.67 -4.42 5.96
C ILE A 105 4.02 -4.20 5.27
N ALA A 106 4.02 -4.15 3.95
CA ALA A 106 5.20 -3.85 3.16
C ALA A 106 4.92 -2.69 2.21
N VAL A 107 5.85 -1.74 2.17
CA VAL A 107 5.83 -0.60 1.26
C VAL A 107 7.00 -0.72 0.33
N TYR A 108 6.72 -0.76 -0.96
CA TYR A 108 7.72 -0.82 -2.01
C TYR A 108 7.75 0.48 -2.80
N VAL A 109 8.93 0.87 -3.29
CA VAL A 109 9.12 2.05 -4.14
C VAL A 109 9.70 1.64 -5.49
N TRP A 110 9.20 2.23 -6.56
CA TRP A 110 9.72 2.03 -7.91
C TRP A 110 11.10 2.67 -8.04
N ARG A 111 12.11 1.89 -8.40
CA ARG A 111 13.45 2.38 -8.73
C ARG A 111 13.68 2.27 -10.23
N GLN A 112 13.66 3.42 -10.91
CA GLN A 112 13.87 3.50 -12.36
C GLN A 112 15.18 2.84 -12.81
N GLN A 113 16.27 3.04 -12.06
CA GLN A 113 17.58 2.44 -12.35
C GLN A 113 17.56 0.90 -12.36
N LEU A 114 16.65 0.28 -11.61
CA LEU A 114 16.53 -1.17 -11.49
C LEU A 114 15.34 -1.73 -12.29
N GLY A 115 14.48 -0.87 -12.84
CA GLY A 115 13.25 -1.28 -13.52
C GLY A 115 12.31 -2.13 -12.65
N ARG A 116 12.33 -1.94 -11.32
CA ARG A 116 11.53 -2.75 -10.38
C ARG A 116 11.17 -2.00 -9.10
N PHE A 117 10.15 -2.51 -8.41
CA PHE A 117 9.84 -2.14 -7.03
C PHE A 117 10.88 -2.74 -6.07
N THR A 118 11.32 -1.94 -5.11
CA THR A 118 12.22 -2.36 -4.02
C THR A 118 11.57 -2.05 -2.68
N LEU A 119 11.76 -2.93 -1.70
CA LEU A 119 11.26 -2.72 -0.34
C LEU A 119 11.81 -1.40 0.22
N LEU A 120 10.93 -0.56 0.72
CA LEU A 120 11.23 0.70 1.37
C LEU A 120 11.02 0.58 2.88
N ALA A 121 9.86 0.04 3.28
CA ALA A 121 9.49 -0.15 4.67
C ALA A 121 8.72 -1.45 4.86
N GLU A 122 8.86 -2.05 6.03
CA GLU A 122 8.16 -3.26 6.43
C GLU A 122 7.84 -3.19 7.93
N ALA A 123 6.67 -3.69 8.33
CA ALA A 123 6.25 -3.80 9.72
C ALA A 123 5.32 -5.00 9.92
N GLY A 124 5.18 -5.44 11.17
CA GLY A 124 4.36 -6.59 11.56
C GLY A 124 5.18 -7.87 11.72
N SER A 125 4.52 -9.01 11.52
CA SER A 125 5.07 -10.32 11.83
C SER A 125 6.22 -10.74 10.93
N GLU A 126 7.22 -11.39 11.54
CA GLU A 126 8.27 -12.12 10.82
C GLU A 126 7.81 -13.50 10.35
N LEU A 127 6.73 -14.02 10.95
CA LEU A 127 6.13 -15.28 10.56
C LEU A 127 5.53 -15.15 9.16
N ARG A 128 5.42 -16.28 8.45
CA ARG A 128 4.66 -16.35 7.20
C ARG A 128 3.70 -17.52 7.27
N GLY A 129 2.45 -17.25 6.93
CA GLY A 129 1.38 -18.24 6.90
C GLY A 129 0.64 -18.23 5.57
N ALA A 130 -0.30 -19.18 5.41
CA ALA A 130 -1.27 -19.09 4.33
C ALA A 130 -2.29 -17.98 4.67
N GLY A 131 -2.14 -16.83 4.02
CA GLY A 131 -2.94 -15.64 4.28
C GLY A 131 -3.69 -15.10 3.06
N ALA A 132 -4.25 -13.91 3.24
CA ALA A 132 -4.72 -13.08 2.15
C ALA A 132 -3.82 -11.85 2.00
N THR A 133 -3.65 -11.40 0.76
CA THR A 133 -2.88 -10.21 0.44
C THR A 133 -3.77 -9.20 -0.25
N ALA A 134 -3.68 -7.93 0.16
CA ALA A 134 -4.27 -6.80 -0.52
C ALA A 134 -3.18 -5.81 -0.89
N ARG A 135 -3.33 -5.15 -2.04
CA ARG A 135 -2.33 -4.20 -2.56
C ARG A 135 -2.99 -2.97 -3.13
N SER A 136 -2.34 -1.81 -2.96
CA SER A 136 -2.80 -0.57 -3.57
C SER A 136 -1.61 0.29 -4.03
N PRO A 137 -1.68 0.88 -5.23
CA PRO A 137 -0.70 1.84 -5.68
C PRO A 137 -0.77 3.11 -4.83
N ALA A 138 0.39 3.67 -4.52
CA ALA A 138 0.54 4.93 -3.82
C ALA A 138 1.68 5.75 -4.44
N ALA A 139 1.92 6.95 -3.91
CA ALA A 139 3.07 7.76 -4.21
C ALA A 139 3.79 8.12 -2.91
N ILE A 140 5.08 8.43 -3.00
CA ILE A 140 5.86 8.90 -1.86
C ILE A 140 6.90 9.92 -2.35
N GLU A 141 7.10 10.99 -1.60
CA GLU A 141 8.17 11.94 -1.86
C GLU A 141 9.47 11.47 -1.19
N LEU A 142 10.53 11.26 -1.98
CA LEU A 142 11.84 10.85 -1.49
C LEU A 142 12.92 11.74 -2.11
N GLY A 143 13.62 12.51 -1.27
CA GLY A 143 14.68 13.41 -1.73
C GLY A 143 14.18 14.56 -2.62
N GLY A 144 12.95 15.03 -2.41
CA GLY A 144 12.32 16.08 -3.21
C GLY A 144 11.70 15.59 -4.53
N GLU A 145 11.68 14.28 -4.78
CA GLU A 145 11.08 13.68 -5.97
C GLU A 145 9.90 12.78 -5.60
N LEU A 146 8.78 12.94 -6.32
CA LEU A 146 7.64 12.04 -6.22
C LEU A 146 7.94 10.71 -6.91
N LYS A 147 7.82 9.61 -6.18
CA LYS A 147 8.08 8.24 -6.66
C LYS A 147 6.83 7.39 -6.56
N GLN A 148 6.65 6.48 -7.51
CA GLN A 148 5.60 5.46 -7.46
C GLN A 148 5.90 4.49 -6.33
N ALA A 149 4.89 4.18 -5.54
CA ALA A 149 4.95 3.23 -4.45
C ALA A 149 3.85 2.18 -4.57
N LEU A 150 4.03 1.07 -3.87
CA LEU A 150 3.06 0.01 -3.73
C LEU A 150 2.96 -0.36 -2.25
N VAL A 151 1.77 -0.28 -1.69
CA VAL A 151 1.49 -0.74 -0.33
C VAL A 151 0.87 -2.13 -0.42
N GLU A 152 1.44 -3.07 0.30
CA GLU A 152 1.01 -4.46 0.40
C GLU A 152 0.69 -4.77 1.85
N VAL A 153 -0.46 -5.40 2.06
CA VAL A 153 -0.94 -5.86 3.36
C VAL A 153 -1.20 -7.35 3.25
N GLU A 154 -0.59 -8.13 4.12
CA GLU A 154 -0.80 -9.58 4.21
C GLU A 154 -1.34 -9.93 5.59
N VAL A 155 -2.44 -10.68 5.65
CA VAL A 155 -3.09 -11.10 6.90
C VAL A 155 -3.30 -12.60 6.90
N TRP A 156 -2.95 -13.28 7.99
CA TRP A 156 -3.19 -14.72 8.17
C TRP A 156 -3.67 -15.06 9.59
N GLY A 157 -4.18 -16.28 9.77
CA GLY A 157 -4.58 -16.79 11.08
C GLY A 157 -3.39 -17.31 11.89
N GLY A 158 -3.49 -17.17 13.21
CA GLY A 158 -2.65 -17.90 14.17
C GLY A 158 -3.15 -19.31 14.45
#